data_AF-A0A3D8YCA8-F1
#
_entry.id   AF-A0A3D8YCA8-F1
#
_cell.length_a   1.000
_cell.length_b   1.000
_cell.length_c   1.000
_cell.angle_alpha   90.00
_cell.angle_beta   90.00
_cell.angle_gamma   90.00
#
_symmetry.space_group_name_H-M   'P 1'
#
loop_
_entity.id
_entity.type
_entity.pdbx_description
1 polymer ?
#
loop_
_entity_poly.entity_id
_entity_poly.type
_entity_poly.pdbx_seq_one_letter_code
_entity_poly.pdbx_strand_id
1 'polypeptide(L)'
;MYDKNLGTKQKALKINLDRRIYGSFAEIGAGQETAAYFFKAGGASGTVAKTMSAYDMTFSDAIYGIEEGGRYVVESRLMKMLNREYNLVEKRLSEKRGTESQFFAFANTVVALNFQKTNESHGWIGLQFQLTPGGPTNYVVIHVRMRDNENLLQQQALGIIGVNLMYGCFYYYKSPETLLLSLMDDLTTERIEIDMVRFSGPDFVKVDNRLMSLRLVKNGFTDAALFGSDGGVLQPSEALYKKHILMMRGRLRPITNVHIDLISNGQRQFLAEPDVDESKVVLISELTLHNLKAGDRVIDEKDFLDRVDILCSLGHMVMISNHHEYFRLMAYLSRLTKLKVGLLLGSPSLQDIFEEKHYEFLPGGILESFATLFSRKVKLFIYPTLQADGSVYSCENFVVPDHLRPLFQYLVVNDKIEDIRNFNKEHMHITTDSVLDKIKRGEPGWDKLVPENVAQIIKEKLLFGLPAENNYLDTVKQIHQAVGNL
;
A
#
# COMPACT_ATOMS: atom_id res chain seq x y z
N MET A 1 -17.79 16.22 -13.65
CA MET A 1 -18.85 15.83 -12.70
C MET A 1 -18.85 14.31 -12.65
N TYR A 2 -18.74 13.72 -11.45
CA TYR A 2 -18.79 12.26 -11.28
C TYR A 2 -20.24 11.81 -11.44
N ASP A 3 -20.48 10.86 -12.34
CA ASP A 3 -21.81 10.34 -12.66
C ASP A 3 -21.93 8.93 -12.08
N LYS A 4 -22.23 8.87 -10.78
CA LYS A 4 -22.27 7.63 -10.00
C LYS A 4 -23.41 6.69 -10.40
N ASN A 5 -24.44 7.20 -11.06
CA ASN A 5 -25.64 6.43 -11.39
C ASN A 5 -25.58 5.75 -12.77
N LEU A 6 -24.48 5.93 -13.50
CA LEU A 6 -24.31 5.34 -14.81
C LEU A 6 -23.95 3.85 -14.67
N GLY A 7 -24.89 2.98 -15.00
CA GLY A 7 -24.69 1.54 -14.89
C GLY A 7 -23.62 1.01 -15.85
N THR A 8 -23.02 -0.12 -15.50
CA THR A 8 -21.94 -0.77 -16.25
C THR A 8 -22.22 -0.90 -17.75
N LYS A 9 -23.44 -1.34 -18.14
CA LYS A 9 -23.82 -1.46 -19.56
C LYS A 9 -23.88 -0.10 -20.27
N GLN A 10 -24.31 0.95 -19.57
CA GLN A 10 -24.38 2.31 -20.13
C GLN A 10 -22.98 2.91 -20.31
N LYS A 11 -22.05 2.64 -19.38
CA LYS A 11 -20.63 3.00 -19.52
C LYS A 11 -20.02 2.35 -20.77
N ALA A 12 -20.19 1.04 -20.93
CA ALA A 12 -19.70 0.32 -22.10
C ALA A 12 -20.32 0.85 -23.41
N LEU A 13 -21.64 1.09 -23.43
CA LEU A 13 -22.32 1.68 -24.59
C LEU A 13 -21.79 3.07 -24.92
N LYS A 14 -21.58 3.92 -23.91
CA LYS A 14 -21.06 5.28 -24.13
C LYS A 14 -19.65 5.27 -24.71
N ILE A 15 -18.79 4.34 -24.30
CA ILE A 15 -17.49 4.13 -24.94
C ILE A 15 -17.69 3.64 -26.38
N ASN A 16 -18.56 2.66 -26.61
CA ASN A 16 -18.85 2.12 -27.95
C ASN A 16 -19.33 3.18 -28.96
N LEU A 17 -20.05 4.19 -28.48
CA LEU A 17 -20.57 5.28 -29.32
C LEU A 17 -19.53 6.38 -29.60
N ASP A 18 -18.44 6.44 -28.85
CA ASP A 18 -17.33 7.37 -29.12
C ASP A 18 -16.37 6.75 -30.14
N ARG A 19 -16.54 7.14 -31.41
CA ARG A 19 -15.77 6.60 -32.55
C ARG A 19 -14.26 6.83 -32.47
N ARG A 20 -13.81 7.74 -31.60
CA ARG A 20 -12.40 7.99 -31.36
C ARG A 20 -11.78 6.85 -30.56
N ILE A 21 -12.52 6.22 -29.65
CA ILE A 21 -11.98 5.18 -28.78
C ILE A 21 -12.00 3.85 -29.54
N TYR A 22 -10.82 3.35 -29.93
CA TYR A 22 -10.69 2.13 -30.73
C TYR A 22 -9.50 1.29 -30.31
N GLY A 23 -9.65 -0.03 -30.17
CA GLY A 23 -8.56 -0.81 -29.59
C GLY A 23 -8.86 -2.29 -29.42
N SER A 24 -8.03 -2.95 -28.62
CA SER A 24 -8.08 -4.40 -28.43
C SER A 24 -8.27 -4.81 -26.98
N PHE A 25 -8.85 -6.00 -26.79
CA PHE A 25 -8.97 -6.68 -25.51
C PHE A 25 -8.14 -7.96 -25.55
N ALA A 26 -7.31 -8.19 -24.54
CA ALA A 26 -6.61 -9.46 -24.33
C ALA A 26 -6.83 -9.96 -22.90
N GLU A 27 -7.61 -11.02 -22.78
CA GLU A 27 -8.05 -11.53 -21.48
C GLU A 27 -7.52 -12.94 -21.29
N ILE A 28 -6.81 -13.22 -20.20
CA ILE A 28 -6.22 -14.55 -19.92
C ILE A 28 -6.75 -15.09 -18.60
N GLY A 29 -7.03 -16.40 -18.59
CA GLY A 29 -7.60 -17.08 -17.45
C GLY A 29 -9.03 -16.64 -17.22
N ALA A 30 -9.39 -16.36 -15.97
CA ALA A 30 -10.77 -16.07 -15.59
C ALA A 30 -11.30 -14.69 -16.00
N GLY A 31 -10.48 -13.83 -16.61
CA GLY A 31 -10.84 -12.46 -16.93
C GLY A 31 -11.69 -12.23 -18.18
N GLN A 32 -12.45 -13.21 -18.70
CA GLN A 32 -13.04 -13.17 -20.06
C GLN A 32 -14.31 -12.32 -20.24
N GLU A 33 -14.71 -11.51 -19.26
CA GLU A 33 -16.01 -10.85 -19.29
C GLU A 33 -15.98 -9.38 -19.72
N THR A 34 -14.85 -8.68 -19.67
CA THR A 34 -14.84 -7.24 -19.99
C THR A 34 -15.23 -7.02 -21.44
N ALA A 35 -14.60 -7.71 -22.41
CA ALA A 35 -14.99 -7.58 -23.82
C ALA A 35 -16.46 -7.99 -24.07
N ALA A 36 -16.97 -8.99 -23.33
CA ALA A 36 -18.35 -9.43 -23.43
C ALA A 36 -19.36 -8.32 -23.06
N TYR A 37 -19.05 -7.47 -22.07
CA TYR A 37 -19.87 -6.30 -21.75
C TYR A 37 -19.97 -5.31 -22.92
N PHE A 38 -18.87 -5.08 -23.64
CA PHE A 38 -18.88 -4.20 -24.81
C PHE A 38 -19.72 -4.78 -25.96
N PHE A 39 -19.64 -6.10 -26.21
CA PHE A 39 -20.51 -6.75 -27.21
C PHE A 39 -21.99 -6.68 -26.81
N LYS A 40 -22.32 -6.98 -25.55
CA LYS A 40 -23.70 -6.98 -25.03
C LYS A 40 -24.32 -5.57 -24.95
N ALA A 41 -23.50 -4.52 -24.85
CA ALA A 41 -23.94 -3.14 -24.80
C ALA A 41 -24.43 -2.61 -26.18
N GLY A 42 -23.90 -3.15 -27.28
CA GLY A 42 -24.18 -2.69 -28.65
C GLY A 42 -23.21 -1.59 -29.11
N GLY A 43 -23.01 -1.45 -30.43
CA GLY A 43 -22.07 -0.49 -31.02
C GLY A 43 -20.59 -0.93 -31.02
N ALA A 44 -20.28 -2.14 -30.56
CA ALA A 44 -18.91 -2.63 -30.39
C ALA A 44 -18.03 -2.59 -31.65
N SER A 45 -18.61 -2.66 -32.86
CA SER A 45 -17.84 -2.52 -34.11
C SER A 45 -17.16 -1.16 -34.25
N GLY A 46 -17.66 -0.13 -33.55
CA GLY A 46 -17.09 1.21 -33.48
C GLY A 46 -15.88 1.34 -32.56
N THR A 47 -15.60 0.34 -31.71
CA THR A 47 -14.60 0.41 -30.61
C THR A 47 -13.67 -0.81 -30.55
N VAL A 48 -14.17 -2.01 -30.82
CA VAL A 48 -13.42 -3.26 -30.68
C VAL A 48 -12.78 -3.63 -32.02
N ALA A 49 -11.45 -3.51 -32.10
CA ALA A 49 -10.65 -3.97 -33.22
C ALA A 49 -10.39 -5.49 -33.17
N LYS A 50 -10.12 -6.00 -31.97
CA LYS A 50 -9.73 -7.39 -31.71
C LYS A 50 -10.06 -7.77 -30.26
N THR A 51 -10.54 -8.99 -30.07
CA THR A 51 -10.50 -9.68 -28.77
C THR A 51 -9.61 -10.93 -28.89
N MET A 52 -8.92 -11.28 -27.81
CA MET A 52 -7.96 -12.39 -27.74
C MET A 52 -8.03 -13.06 -26.38
N SER A 53 -7.98 -14.39 -26.38
CA SER A 53 -7.84 -15.22 -25.18
C SER A 53 -6.85 -16.35 -25.44
N ALA A 54 -5.88 -16.53 -24.54
CA ALA A 54 -4.87 -17.59 -24.63
C ALA A 54 -4.84 -18.38 -23.32
N TYR A 55 -5.54 -19.53 -23.30
CA TYR A 55 -5.65 -20.40 -22.13
C TYR A 55 -4.45 -21.34 -21.95
N ASP A 56 -3.93 -21.89 -23.04
CA ASP A 56 -2.78 -22.77 -23.00
C ASP A 56 -1.50 -21.96 -22.76
N MET A 57 -0.68 -22.42 -21.81
CA MET A 57 0.55 -21.73 -21.42
C MET A 57 1.54 -21.60 -22.59
N THR A 58 1.66 -22.65 -23.42
CA THR A 58 2.57 -22.66 -24.58
C THR A 58 2.13 -21.66 -25.64
N PHE A 59 0.82 -21.62 -25.93
CA PHE A 59 0.26 -20.60 -26.83
C PHE A 59 0.47 -19.18 -26.28
N SER A 60 0.20 -19.01 -24.99
CA SER A 60 0.34 -17.72 -24.33
C SER A 60 1.79 -17.23 -24.40
N ASP A 61 2.76 -18.12 -24.15
CA ASP A 61 4.20 -17.79 -24.21
C ASP A 61 4.70 -17.54 -25.61
N ALA A 62 4.18 -18.24 -26.62
CA ALA A 62 4.49 -17.94 -28.01
C ALA A 62 4.03 -16.52 -28.42
N ILE A 63 3.02 -15.97 -27.76
CA ILE A 63 2.47 -14.65 -28.06
C ILE A 63 3.13 -13.54 -27.23
N TYR A 64 3.32 -13.76 -25.93
CA TYR A 64 3.73 -12.74 -24.96
C TYR A 64 5.13 -12.96 -24.36
N GLY A 65 5.78 -14.08 -24.69
CA GLY A 65 7.07 -14.48 -24.12
C GLY A 65 6.92 -15.26 -22.82
N ILE A 66 7.98 -15.93 -22.38
CA ILE A 66 7.99 -16.77 -21.17
C ILE A 66 8.11 -15.88 -19.92
N GLU A 67 7.48 -16.29 -18.81
CA GLU A 67 7.67 -15.67 -17.49
C GLU A 67 8.83 -16.32 -16.73
N GLU A 68 9.87 -15.54 -16.43
CA GLU A 68 11.09 -16.02 -15.74
C GLU A 68 10.79 -16.66 -14.37
N GLY A 69 9.80 -16.12 -13.66
CA GLY A 69 9.37 -16.61 -12.35
C GLY A 69 8.42 -17.81 -12.38
N GLY A 70 8.07 -18.33 -13.57
CA GLY A 70 7.14 -19.46 -13.75
C GLY A 70 5.69 -19.19 -13.33
N ARG A 71 5.37 -17.97 -12.87
CA ARG A 71 4.01 -17.51 -12.51
C ARG A 71 3.45 -16.65 -13.63
N TYR A 72 2.18 -16.83 -13.95
CA TYR A 72 1.53 -16.17 -15.09
C TYR A 72 0.56 -15.05 -14.67
N VAL A 73 0.09 -15.07 -13.42
CA VAL A 73 -0.72 -13.99 -12.84
C VAL A 73 0.23 -13.06 -12.10
N VAL A 74 0.95 -12.25 -12.88
CA VAL A 74 1.97 -11.31 -12.42
C VAL A 74 1.93 -10.03 -13.26
N GLU A 75 2.41 -8.94 -12.71
CA GLU A 75 2.41 -7.63 -13.38
C GLU A 75 3.21 -7.64 -14.70
N SER A 76 4.37 -8.32 -14.72
CA SER A 76 5.22 -8.44 -15.91
C SER A 76 4.45 -9.00 -17.10
N ARG A 77 3.59 -10.00 -16.86
CA ARG A 77 2.76 -10.62 -17.89
C ARG A 77 1.72 -9.64 -18.40
N LEU A 78 1.02 -8.93 -17.50
CA LEU A 78 0.08 -7.89 -17.89
C LEU A 78 0.74 -6.84 -18.80
N MET A 79 1.92 -6.34 -18.42
CA MET A 79 2.63 -5.32 -19.20
C MET A 79 3.08 -5.84 -20.58
N LYS A 80 3.54 -7.09 -20.67
CA LYS A 80 3.84 -7.75 -21.97
C LYS A 80 2.60 -7.81 -22.86
N MET A 81 1.44 -8.15 -22.28
CA MET A 81 0.17 -8.20 -23.02
C MET A 81 -0.25 -6.82 -23.53
N LEU A 82 -0.26 -5.80 -22.66
CA LEU A 82 -0.61 -4.43 -23.03
C LEU A 82 0.25 -3.93 -24.19
N ASN A 83 1.57 -4.00 -24.04
CA ASN A 83 2.50 -3.50 -25.04
C ASN A 83 2.38 -4.27 -26.36
N ARG A 84 2.24 -5.60 -26.31
CA ARG A 84 2.08 -6.42 -27.52
C ARG A 84 0.82 -6.06 -28.29
N GLU A 85 -0.30 -5.97 -27.59
CA GLU A 85 -1.60 -5.73 -28.20
C GLU A 85 -1.74 -4.30 -28.71
N TYR A 86 -1.24 -3.32 -27.96
CA TYR A 86 -1.20 -1.93 -28.40
C TYR A 86 -0.37 -1.76 -29.68
N ASN A 87 0.85 -2.32 -29.70
CA ASN A 87 1.72 -2.26 -30.88
C ASN A 87 1.09 -2.93 -32.10
N LEU A 88 0.27 -3.98 -31.91
CA LEU A 88 -0.47 -4.62 -33.00
C LEU A 88 -1.60 -3.74 -33.54
N VAL A 89 -2.34 -3.05 -32.65
CA VAL A 89 -3.37 -2.07 -33.03
C VAL A 89 -2.73 -0.95 -33.85
N GLU A 90 -1.68 -0.32 -33.32
CA GLU A 90 -0.98 0.77 -33.98
C GLU A 90 -0.43 0.34 -35.35
N LYS A 91 0.34 -0.76 -35.40
CA LYS A 91 0.94 -1.26 -36.66
C LYS A 91 -0.09 -1.54 -37.75
N ARG A 92 -1.30 -1.98 -37.40
CA ARG A 92 -2.31 -2.40 -38.38
C ARG A 92 -3.29 -1.29 -38.76
N LEU A 93 -3.48 -0.29 -37.90
CA LEU A 93 -4.59 0.65 -38.02
C LEU A 93 -4.16 2.11 -38.07
N SER A 94 -2.92 2.45 -37.71
CA SER A 94 -2.46 3.85 -37.70
C SER A 94 -2.63 4.56 -39.05
N GLU A 95 -2.33 3.90 -40.16
CA GLU A 95 -2.49 4.49 -41.51
C GLU A 95 -3.94 4.87 -41.82
N LYS A 96 -4.92 4.09 -41.35
CA LYS A 96 -6.34 4.29 -41.67
C LYS A 96 -7.08 5.12 -40.63
N ARG A 97 -6.65 5.09 -39.37
CA ARG A 97 -7.42 5.60 -38.22
C ARG A 97 -6.60 6.44 -37.25
N GLY A 98 -5.27 6.47 -37.37
CA GLY A 98 -4.38 7.04 -36.36
C GLY A 98 -4.54 8.55 -36.13
N THR A 99 -5.06 9.29 -37.11
CA THR A 99 -5.32 10.74 -36.99
C THR A 99 -6.60 11.06 -36.22
N GLU A 100 -7.53 10.12 -36.11
CA GLU A 100 -8.86 10.34 -35.51
C GLU A 100 -9.10 9.47 -34.26
N SER A 101 -8.36 8.37 -34.13
CA SER A 101 -8.57 7.39 -33.07
C SER A 101 -7.59 7.57 -31.91
N GLN A 102 -8.13 7.54 -30.72
CA GLN A 102 -7.47 7.32 -29.45
C GLN A 102 -7.32 5.80 -29.28
N PHE A 103 -6.14 5.26 -29.60
CA PHE A 103 -5.94 3.82 -29.51
C PHE A 103 -5.85 3.33 -28.06
N PHE A 104 -6.30 2.10 -27.82
CA PHE A 104 -6.10 1.41 -26.55
C PHE A 104 -5.78 -0.08 -26.70
N ALA A 105 -5.15 -0.63 -25.68
CA ALA A 105 -5.10 -2.05 -25.39
C ALA A 105 -5.52 -2.27 -23.94
N PHE A 106 -6.59 -3.05 -23.75
CA PHE A 106 -7.00 -3.56 -22.45
C PHE A 106 -6.43 -4.97 -22.28
N ALA A 107 -5.88 -5.25 -21.11
CA ALA A 107 -5.42 -6.59 -20.79
C ALA A 107 -5.76 -7.00 -19.36
N ASN A 108 -5.96 -8.30 -19.16
CA ASN A 108 -5.97 -8.89 -17.82
C ASN A 108 -5.34 -10.29 -17.79
N THR A 109 -4.72 -10.63 -16.66
CA THR A 109 -4.27 -11.99 -16.33
C THR A 109 -4.80 -12.35 -14.96
N VAL A 110 -5.64 -13.38 -14.88
CA VAL A 110 -6.46 -13.63 -13.69
C VAL A 110 -6.57 -15.11 -13.37
N VAL A 111 -6.46 -15.45 -12.08
CA VAL A 111 -6.77 -16.78 -11.53
C VAL A 111 -8.03 -16.70 -10.66
N ALA A 112 -9.06 -17.47 -11.03
CA ALA A 112 -10.27 -17.65 -10.22
C ALA A 112 -10.09 -18.76 -9.18
N LEU A 113 -11.09 -18.96 -8.32
CA LEU A 113 -11.09 -20.07 -7.39
C LEU A 113 -11.10 -21.41 -8.15
N ASN A 114 -10.20 -22.30 -7.75
CA ASN A 114 -10.26 -23.68 -8.20
C ASN A 114 -11.42 -24.40 -7.50
N PHE A 115 -11.83 -25.55 -8.05
CA PHE A 115 -12.96 -26.31 -7.53
C PHE A 115 -12.80 -26.71 -6.05
N GLN A 116 -11.57 -26.96 -5.61
CA GLN A 116 -11.24 -27.35 -4.24
C GLN A 116 -11.10 -26.14 -3.28
N LYS A 117 -11.19 -24.91 -3.78
CA LYS A 117 -10.99 -23.65 -3.05
C LYS A 117 -9.68 -23.61 -2.25
N THR A 118 -8.61 -24.15 -2.82
CA THR A 118 -7.29 -24.22 -2.17
C THR A 118 -6.35 -23.07 -2.56
N ASN A 119 -6.73 -22.28 -3.57
CA ASN A 119 -5.98 -21.11 -4.00
C ASN A 119 -6.69 -19.80 -3.62
N GLU A 120 -5.94 -18.71 -3.71
CA GLU A 120 -6.48 -17.36 -3.67
C GLU A 120 -6.86 -16.91 -5.08
N SER A 121 -8.02 -16.27 -5.22
CA SER A 121 -8.47 -15.68 -6.49
C SER A 121 -8.06 -14.23 -6.57
N HIS A 122 -7.22 -13.91 -7.56
CA HIS A 122 -6.70 -12.56 -7.77
C HIS A 122 -6.29 -12.34 -9.23
N GLY A 123 -6.00 -11.10 -9.62
CA GLY A 123 -5.59 -10.80 -10.98
C GLY A 123 -5.06 -9.39 -11.20
N TRP A 124 -4.32 -9.23 -12.29
CA TRP A 124 -3.83 -7.96 -12.79
C TRP A 124 -4.70 -7.50 -13.95
N ILE A 125 -5.12 -6.23 -13.93
CA ILE A 125 -5.93 -5.61 -14.97
C ILE A 125 -5.27 -4.28 -15.35
N GLY A 126 -5.19 -3.97 -16.64
CA GLY A 126 -4.61 -2.72 -17.08
C GLY A 126 -5.17 -2.21 -18.39
N LEU A 127 -4.95 -0.92 -18.61
CA LEU A 127 -5.26 -0.24 -19.85
C LEU A 127 -4.05 0.59 -20.28
N GLN A 128 -3.55 0.35 -21.48
CA GLN A 128 -2.67 1.25 -22.21
C GLN A 128 -3.51 2.05 -23.21
N PHE A 129 -3.44 3.38 -23.20
CA PHE A 129 -4.34 4.19 -24.01
C PHE A 129 -3.78 5.57 -24.36
N GLN A 130 -4.28 6.14 -25.46
CA GLN A 130 -4.04 7.53 -25.86
C GLN A 130 -5.20 8.43 -25.44
N LEU A 131 -4.90 9.65 -25.02
CA LEU A 131 -5.91 10.71 -24.85
C LEU A 131 -6.01 11.65 -26.06
N THR A 132 -4.99 11.64 -26.93
CA THR A 132 -4.96 12.39 -28.18
C THR A 132 -4.51 11.46 -29.31
N PRO A 133 -5.18 11.43 -30.47
CA PRO A 133 -4.74 10.63 -31.62
C PRO A 133 -3.28 10.90 -31.98
N GLY A 134 -2.50 9.84 -32.20
CA GLY A 134 -1.05 9.93 -32.47
C GLY A 134 -0.19 10.42 -31.29
N GLY A 135 -0.79 10.65 -30.12
CA GLY A 135 -0.09 11.08 -28.91
C GLY A 135 0.62 9.94 -28.18
N PRO A 136 1.41 10.27 -27.14
CA PRO A 136 2.01 9.27 -26.27
C PRO A 136 0.93 8.50 -25.46
N THR A 137 1.29 7.30 -25.00
CA THR A 137 0.37 6.43 -24.25
C THR A 137 0.47 6.63 -22.74
N ASN A 138 -0.67 6.47 -22.07
CA ASN A 138 -0.79 6.36 -20.63
C ASN A 138 -1.12 4.92 -20.23
N TYR A 139 -0.87 4.61 -18.96
CA TYR A 139 -1.18 3.34 -18.33
C TYR A 139 -1.94 3.58 -17.03
N VAL A 140 -3.01 2.83 -16.84
CA VAL A 140 -3.59 2.60 -15.51
C VAL A 140 -3.62 1.11 -15.27
N VAL A 141 -2.93 0.68 -14.22
CA VAL A 141 -2.80 -0.72 -13.82
C VAL A 141 -3.37 -0.89 -12.42
N ILE A 142 -4.15 -1.94 -12.22
CA ILE A 142 -4.68 -2.33 -10.92
C ILE A 142 -4.41 -3.81 -10.66
N HIS A 143 -4.24 -4.15 -9.39
CA HIS A 143 -4.38 -5.52 -8.92
C HIS A 143 -5.67 -5.64 -8.12
N VAL A 144 -6.32 -6.79 -8.26
CA VAL A 144 -7.60 -7.07 -7.61
C VAL A 144 -7.58 -8.43 -6.94
N ARG A 145 -8.26 -8.54 -5.81
CA ARG A 145 -8.60 -9.81 -5.16
C ARG A 145 -10.09 -10.03 -5.27
N MET A 146 -10.48 -11.19 -5.76
CA MET A 146 -11.90 -11.55 -5.87
C MET A 146 -12.32 -12.29 -4.60
N ARG A 147 -13.42 -11.85 -4.01
CA ARG A 147 -13.95 -12.34 -2.73
C ARG A 147 -15.24 -13.16 -2.89
N ASP A 148 -15.86 -13.10 -4.06
CA ASP A 148 -16.98 -13.98 -4.42
C ASP A 148 -16.58 -15.46 -4.32
N ASN A 149 -17.48 -16.30 -3.82
CA ASN A 149 -17.24 -17.74 -3.60
C ASN A 149 -17.51 -18.64 -4.82
N GLU A 150 -17.97 -18.04 -5.92
CA GLU A 150 -18.35 -18.72 -7.16
C GLU A 150 -17.67 -18.07 -8.37
N ASN A 151 -17.12 -18.89 -9.26
CA ASN A 151 -16.38 -18.42 -10.43
C ASN A 151 -17.21 -17.52 -11.36
N LEU A 152 -18.50 -17.79 -11.52
CA LEU A 152 -19.36 -16.96 -12.37
C LEU A 152 -19.52 -15.54 -11.80
N LEU A 153 -19.66 -15.42 -10.48
CA LEU A 153 -19.74 -14.13 -9.79
C LEU A 153 -18.40 -13.39 -9.85
N GLN A 154 -17.28 -14.11 -9.72
CA GLN A 154 -15.94 -13.55 -9.91
C GLN A 154 -15.75 -12.98 -11.31
N GLN A 155 -16.12 -13.74 -12.34
CA GLN A 155 -16.08 -13.30 -13.74
C GLN A 155 -16.93 -12.05 -13.99
N GLN A 156 -18.15 -12.02 -13.44
CA GLN A 156 -19.01 -10.84 -13.54
C GLN A 156 -18.35 -9.61 -12.90
N ALA A 157 -17.77 -9.74 -11.70
CA ALA A 157 -17.10 -8.65 -11.02
C ALA A 157 -15.89 -8.13 -11.82
N LEU A 158 -15.09 -9.03 -12.41
CA LEU A 158 -13.98 -8.68 -13.31
C LEU A 158 -14.45 -7.91 -14.55
N GLY A 159 -15.57 -8.33 -15.14
CA GLY A 159 -16.17 -7.64 -16.27
C GLY A 159 -16.58 -6.21 -15.91
N ILE A 160 -17.25 -6.02 -14.77
CA ILE A 160 -17.66 -4.70 -14.27
C ILE A 160 -16.45 -3.79 -14.02
N ILE A 161 -15.47 -4.25 -13.26
CA ILE A 161 -14.29 -3.42 -12.94
C ILE A 161 -13.46 -3.10 -14.19
N GLY A 162 -13.39 -4.01 -15.17
CA GLY A 162 -12.72 -3.74 -16.45
C GLY A 162 -13.43 -2.63 -17.25
N VAL A 163 -14.77 -2.64 -17.31
CA VAL A 163 -15.55 -1.55 -17.92
C VAL A 163 -15.35 -0.23 -17.16
N ASN A 164 -15.39 -0.28 -15.82
CA ASN A 164 -15.16 0.90 -14.99
C ASN A 164 -13.76 1.49 -15.18
N LEU A 165 -12.72 0.65 -15.27
CA LEU A 165 -11.36 1.07 -15.55
C LEU A 165 -11.27 1.82 -16.88
N MET A 166 -11.83 1.23 -17.94
CA MET A 166 -11.85 1.88 -19.26
C MET A 166 -12.62 3.20 -19.24
N TYR A 167 -13.81 3.20 -18.63
CA TYR A 167 -14.62 4.42 -18.54
C TYR A 167 -13.89 5.51 -17.76
N GLY A 168 -13.30 5.17 -16.61
CA GLY A 168 -12.53 6.08 -15.79
C GLY A 168 -11.35 6.69 -16.55
N CYS A 169 -10.61 5.87 -17.31
CA CYS A 169 -9.47 6.34 -18.09
C CYS A 169 -9.85 7.35 -19.18
N PHE A 170 -10.97 7.18 -19.87
CA PHE A 170 -11.36 8.11 -20.95
C PHE A 170 -12.19 9.31 -20.46
N TYR A 171 -12.99 9.14 -19.41
CA TYR A 171 -13.96 10.15 -18.98
C TYR A 171 -13.59 10.85 -17.66
N TYR A 172 -12.73 10.25 -16.82
CA TYR A 172 -12.34 10.78 -15.51
C TYR A 172 -10.84 11.02 -15.33
N TYR A 173 -9.98 10.85 -16.35
CA TYR A 173 -8.52 11.04 -16.23
C TYR A 173 -8.09 12.38 -15.61
N LYS A 174 -8.85 13.47 -15.85
CA LYS A 174 -8.57 14.80 -15.27
C LYS A 174 -8.73 14.84 -13.75
N SER A 175 -9.44 13.87 -13.17
CA SER A 175 -9.63 13.71 -11.73
C SER A 175 -9.30 12.26 -11.34
N PRO A 176 -8.02 11.95 -11.08
CA PRO A 176 -7.57 10.61 -10.69
C PRO A 176 -8.31 10.07 -9.46
N GLU A 177 -8.73 10.93 -8.54
CA GLU A 177 -9.54 10.53 -7.39
C GLU A 177 -10.95 10.09 -7.80
N THR A 178 -11.59 10.80 -8.74
CA THR A 178 -12.87 10.37 -9.30
C THR A 178 -12.72 9.07 -10.09
N LEU A 179 -11.65 8.94 -10.88
CA LEU A 179 -11.33 7.71 -11.60
C LEU A 179 -11.23 6.54 -10.61
N LEU A 180 -10.43 6.68 -9.54
CA LEU A 180 -10.24 5.67 -8.51
C LEU A 180 -11.57 5.26 -7.86
N LEU A 181 -12.38 6.23 -7.44
CA LEU A 181 -13.70 5.95 -6.85
C LEU A 181 -14.63 5.22 -7.81
N SER A 182 -14.62 5.62 -9.09
CA SER A 182 -15.49 5.04 -10.12
C SER A 182 -15.15 3.58 -10.47
N LEU A 183 -13.97 3.08 -10.11
CA LEU A 183 -13.61 1.67 -10.29
C LEU A 183 -14.58 0.74 -9.55
N MET A 184 -15.12 1.19 -8.42
CA MET A 184 -16.05 0.43 -7.57
C MET A 184 -17.53 0.68 -7.87
N ASP A 185 -17.86 1.41 -8.94
CA ASP A 185 -19.26 1.58 -9.35
C ASP A 185 -19.89 0.21 -9.69
N ASP A 186 -21.13 -0.04 -9.26
CA ASP A 186 -21.81 -1.35 -9.35
C ASP A 186 -21.09 -2.52 -8.64
N LEU A 187 -20.12 -2.23 -7.77
CA LEU A 187 -19.36 -3.23 -7.00
C LEU A 187 -19.38 -2.92 -5.50
N THR A 188 -19.15 -3.95 -4.69
CA THR A 188 -18.95 -3.83 -3.25
C THR A 188 -17.61 -4.45 -2.85
N THR A 189 -17.08 -4.02 -1.71
CA THR A 189 -15.83 -4.54 -1.14
C THR A 189 -15.95 -6.00 -0.65
N GLU A 190 -17.17 -6.54 -0.61
CA GLU A 190 -17.44 -7.95 -0.37
C GLU A 190 -17.20 -8.82 -1.60
N ARG A 191 -17.26 -8.22 -2.81
CA ARG A 191 -17.07 -8.93 -4.08
C ARG A 191 -15.65 -8.81 -4.62
N ILE A 192 -15.09 -7.61 -4.54
CA ILE A 192 -13.75 -7.31 -5.07
C ILE A 192 -13.02 -6.31 -4.18
N GLU A 193 -11.73 -6.53 -4.04
CA GLU A 193 -10.80 -5.65 -3.34
C GLU A 193 -9.78 -5.12 -4.35
N ILE A 194 -9.50 -3.81 -4.33
CA ILE A 194 -8.44 -3.19 -5.13
C ILE A 194 -7.27 -2.91 -4.18
N ASP A 195 -6.28 -3.81 -4.17
CA ASP A 195 -5.13 -3.76 -3.26
C ASP A 195 -3.89 -3.08 -3.87
N MET A 196 -3.95 -2.71 -5.16
CA MET A 196 -2.93 -1.91 -5.82
C MET A 196 -3.51 -1.10 -6.97
N VAL A 197 -3.07 0.14 -7.13
CA VAL A 197 -3.31 0.97 -8.32
C VAL A 197 -2.05 1.74 -8.69
N ARG A 198 -1.79 1.87 -10.00
CA ARG A 198 -0.71 2.71 -10.52
C ARG A 198 -1.13 3.43 -11.80
N PHE A 199 -0.92 4.73 -11.80
CA PHE A 199 -1.08 5.63 -12.93
C PHE A 199 0.30 5.98 -13.48
N SER A 200 0.48 5.93 -14.79
CA SER A 200 1.74 6.25 -15.45
C SER A 200 1.51 6.82 -16.84
N GLY A 201 2.45 7.62 -17.33
CA GLY A 201 2.35 8.28 -18.63
C GLY A 201 2.29 9.80 -18.51
N PRO A 202 2.39 10.50 -19.65
CA PRO A 202 2.55 11.95 -19.69
C PRO A 202 1.36 12.72 -19.10
N ASP A 203 0.14 12.19 -19.20
CA ASP A 203 -1.05 12.84 -18.67
C ASP A 203 -1.23 12.62 -17.15
N PHE A 204 -0.42 11.74 -16.54
CA PHE A 204 -0.45 11.42 -15.11
C PHE A 204 0.81 11.85 -14.34
N VAL A 205 1.69 12.68 -14.92
CA VAL A 205 2.93 13.14 -14.28
C VAL A 205 2.68 13.83 -12.92
N LYS A 206 1.52 14.48 -12.76
CA LYS A 206 1.14 15.16 -11.50
C LYS A 206 0.48 14.23 -10.47
N VAL A 207 0.29 12.95 -10.80
CA VAL A 207 -0.37 11.98 -9.91
C VAL A 207 0.68 11.33 -9.03
N ASP A 208 0.56 11.56 -7.71
CA ASP A 208 1.33 10.80 -6.74
C ASP A 208 0.63 9.45 -6.47
N ASN A 209 1.24 8.36 -6.92
CA ASN A 209 0.69 7.00 -6.74
C ASN A 209 0.62 6.59 -5.26
N ARG A 210 1.38 7.23 -4.38
CA ARG A 210 1.33 7.00 -2.93
C ARG A 210 0.06 7.59 -2.33
N LEU A 211 -0.37 8.75 -2.81
CA LEU A 211 -1.68 9.33 -2.47
C LEU A 211 -2.84 8.47 -3.00
N MET A 212 -2.72 7.93 -4.21
CA MET A 212 -3.75 7.03 -4.74
C MET A 212 -3.87 5.75 -3.88
N SER A 213 -2.74 5.21 -3.44
CA SER A 213 -2.70 4.06 -2.54
C SER A 213 -3.25 4.37 -1.14
N LEU A 214 -2.92 5.54 -0.56
CA LEU A 214 -3.55 6.03 0.67
C LEU A 214 -5.07 6.10 0.52
N ARG A 215 -5.56 6.56 -0.63
CA ARG A 215 -7.00 6.67 -0.91
C ARG A 215 -7.68 5.32 -1.08
N LEU A 216 -7.01 4.30 -1.59
CA LEU A 216 -7.53 2.93 -1.58
C LEU A 216 -7.86 2.49 -0.14
N VAL A 217 -6.91 2.68 0.79
CA VAL A 217 -7.11 2.32 2.20
C VAL A 217 -8.16 3.21 2.87
N LYS A 218 -8.12 4.53 2.63
CA LYS A 218 -9.09 5.49 3.21
C LYS A 218 -10.52 5.25 2.75
N ASN A 219 -10.72 4.81 1.50
CA ASN A 219 -12.02 4.48 0.94
C ASN A 219 -12.49 3.06 1.29
N GLY A 220 -11.66 2.27 1.98
CA GLY A 220 -11.97 0.89 2.35
C GLY A 220 -11.91 -0.10 1.18
N PHE A 221 -11.25 0.26 0.07
CA PHE A 221 -11.10 -0.62 -1.09
C PHE A 221 -10.07 -1.74 -0.86
N THR A 222 -9.16 -1.53 0.10
CA THR A 222 -8.26 -2.52 0.68
C THR A 222 -7.94 -2.13 2.12
N ASP A 223 -7.48 -3.09 2.92
CA ASP A 223 -7.08 -2.83 4.31
C ASP A 223 -5.64 -2.34 4.44
N ALA A 224 -4.81 -2.55 3.40
CA ALA A 224 -3.42 -2.12 3.42
C ALA A 224 -2.85 -1.89 2.02
N ALA A 225 -1.89 -0.96 1.92
CA ALA A 225 -1.11 -0.66 0.72
C ALA A 225 0.38 -0.61 1.05
N LEU A 226 1.23 -0.95 0.09
CA LEU A 226 2.68 -1.10 0.29
C LEU A 226 3.47 -0.26 -0.72
N PHE A 227 4.55 0.36 -0.23
CA PHE A 227 5.55 1.09 -1.01
C PHE A 227 6.94 0.50 -0.83
N GLY A 228 7.70 0.49 -1.91
CA GLY A 228 9.13 0.21 -1.90
C GLY A 228 9.92 1.33 -1.26
N SER A 229 11.20 1.05 -0.99
CA SER A 229 12.15 2.07 -0.53
C SER A 229 12.46 3.12 -1.60
N ASP A 230 12.16 2.84 -2.87
CA ASP A 230 12.20 3.78 -3.98
C ASP A 230 10.95 4.68 -4.07
N GLY A 231 9.97 4.49 -3.16
CA GLY A 231 8.68 5.18 -3.17
C GLY A 231 7.68 4.63 -4.19
N GLY A 232 8.04 3.58 -4.94
CA GLY A 232 7.17 2.90 -5.90
C GLY A 232 6.09 2.09 -5.20
N VAL A 233 4.89 2.04 -5.79
CA VAL A 233 3.80 1.21 -5.26
C VAL A 233 4.08 -0.27 -5.57
N LEU A 234 3.93 -1.12 -4.56
CA LEU A 234 4.15 -2.56 -4.64
C LEU A 234 2.85 -3.33 -4.39
N GLN A 235 2.61 -4.40 -5.15
CA GLN A 235 1.56 -5.35 -4.81
C GLN A 235 2.01 -6.21 -3.62
N PRO A 236 1.28 -6.23 -2.49
CA PRO A 236 1.78 -6.81 -1.24
C PRO A 236 2.13 -8.31 -1.31
N SER A 237 1.31 -9.12 -1.99
CA SER A 237 1.52 -10.56 -2.09
C SER A 237 2.75 -10.92 -2.92
N GLU A 238 3.06 -10.16 -3.96
CA GLU A 238 4.25 -10.35 -4.78
C GLU A 238 5.52 -9.86 -4.06
N ALA A 239 5.45 -8.68 -3.44
CA ALA A 239 6.60 -8.06 -2.79
C ALA A 239 7.06 -8.81 -1.53
N LEU A 240 6.13 -9.36 -0.75
CA LEU A 240 6.42 -10.04 0.51
C LEU A 240 6.49 -11.57 0.36
N TYR A 241 6.32 -12.09 -0.86
CA TYR A 241 6.41 -13.51 -1.14
C TYR A 241 7.78 -14.08 -0.73
N LYS A 242 7.77 -15.08 0.15
CA LYS A 242 8.99 -15.72 0.67
C LYS A 242 9.98 -14.70 1.28
N LYS A 243 9.48 -13.66 1.94
CA LYS A 243 10.29 -12.70 2.71
C LYS A 243 10.06 -12.84 4.20
N HIS A 244 11.13 -12.73 4.97
CA HIS A 244 11.07 -12.46 6.40
C HIS A 244 10.71 -10.99 6.58
N ILE A 245 9.82 -10.68 7.51
CA ILE A 245 9.37 -9.31 7.72
C ILE A 245 9.86 -8.86 9.09
N LEU A 246 10.65 -7.79 9.11
CA LEU A 246 10.88 -7.03 10.33
C LEU A 246 10.05 -5.75 10.23
N MET A 247 9.19 -5.49 11.20
CA MET A 247 8.22 -4.41 11.10
C MET A 247 8.19 -3.56 12.36
N MET A 248 8.11 -2.24 12.16
CA MET A 248 7.88 -1.26 13.22
C MET A 248 6.64 -0.44 12.88
N ARG A 249 5.72 -0.34 13.83
CA ARG A 249 4.55 0.53 13.74
C ARG A 249 4.83 1.84 14.48
N GLY A 250 4.47 2.97 13.88
CA GLY A 250 4.61 4.25 14.59
C GLY A 250 3.91 5.42 13.93
N ARG A 251 3.96 6.58 14.61
CA ARG A 251 3.58 7.86 14.02
C ARG A 251 4.64 8.37 13.03
N LEU A 252 5.92 8.17 13.37
CA LEU A 252 7.10 8.42 12.53
C LEU A 252 7.08 9.83 11.90
N ARG A 253 6.84 10.84 12.73
CA ARG A 253 6.59 12.23 12.33
C ARG A 253 7.49 13.26 13.05
N PRO A 254 8.78 13.39 12.70
CA PRO A 254 9.54 12.47 11.83
C PRO A 254 10.00 11.22 12.60
N ILE A 255 10.70 10.32 11.91
CA ILE A 255 11.52 9.30 12.57
C ILE A 255 12.70 9.97 13.28
N THR A 256 13.10 9.46 14.45
CA THR A 256 14.10 10.07 15.35
C THR A 256 15.18 9.06 15.75
N ASN A 257 16.21 9.52 16.46
CA ASN A 257 17.33 8.65 16.88
C ASN A 257 16.91 7.49 17.79
N VAL A 258 15.83 7.63 18.59
CA VAL A 258 15.30 6.50 19.37
C VAL A 258 14.71 5.40 18.48
N HIS A 259 14.08 5.77 17.36
CA HIS A 259 13.54 4.80 16.41
C HIS A 259 14.66 4.07 15.67
N ILE A 260 15.72 4.78 15.26
CA ILE A 260 16.88 4.16 14.61
C ILE A 260 17.60 3.21 15.55
N ASP A 261 17.73 3.57 16.83
CA ASP A 261 18.32 2.71 17.83
C ASP A 261 17.48 1.44 18.07
N LEU A 262 16.15 1.59 18.18
CA LEU A 262 15.21 0.48 18.23
C LEU A 262 15.31 -0.43 16.99
N ILE A 263 15.31 0.14 15.79
CA ILE A 263 15.41 -0.62 14.53
C ILE A 263 16.72 -1.37 14.45
N SER A 264 17.85 -0.68 14.69
CA SER A 264 19.18 -1.26 14.50
C SER A 264 19.45 -2.41 15.47
N ASN A 265 19.09 -2.23 16.74
CA ASN A 265 19.28 -3.29 17.74
C ASN A 265 18.27 -4.43 17.59
N GLY A 266 17.01 -4.10 17.27
CA GLY A 266 15.98 -5.09 16.97
C GLY A 266 16.30 -5.92 15.74
N GLN A 267 16.81 -5.29 14.67
CA GLN A 267 17.26 -5.98 13.46
C GLN A 267 18.43 -6.91 13.74
N ARG A 268 19.42 -6.48 14.54
CA ARG A 268 20.54 -7.34 14.92
C ARG A 268 20.07 -8.60 15.65
N GLN A 269 19.12 -8.46 16.57
CA GLN A 269 18.53 -9.61 17.27
C GLN A 269 17.70 -10.49 16.33
N PHE A 270 16.87 -9.90 15.46
CA PHE A 270 16.07 -10.65 14.49
C PHE A 270 16.93 -11.46 13.51
N LEU A 271 18.05 -10.90 13.06
CA LEU A 271 19.00 -11.60 12.18
C LEU A 271 19.78 -12.71 12.89
N ALA A 272 19.88 -12.66 14.21
CA ALA A 272 20.51 -13.71 15.01
C ALA A 272 19.60 -14.94 15.23
N GLU A 273 18.32 -14.84 14.85
CA GLU A 273 17.37 -15.95 14.94
C GLU A 273 17.74 -17.08 13.98
N PRO A 274 17.73 -18.35 14.42
CA PRO A 274 18.25 -19.47 13.62
C PRO A 274 17.46 -19.78 12.35
N ASP A 275 16.19 -19.36 12.28
CA ASP A 275 15.30 -19.58 11.15
C ASP A 275 15.15 -18.35 10.24
N VAL A 276 15.99 -17.32 10.39
CA VAL A 276 15.98 -16.09 9.59
C VAL A 276 17.11 -16.11 8.55
N ASP A 277 16.73 -16.00 7.28
CA ASP A 277 17.64 -15.81 6.15
C ASP A 277 17.77 -14.31 5.85
N GLU A 278 18.93 -13.73 6.18
CA GLU A 278 19.24 -12.30 6.01
C GLU A 278 18.96 -11.80 4.58
N SER A 279 19.26 -12.61 3.55
CA SER A 279 19.05 -12.25 2.14
C SER A 279 17.57 -12.08 1.76
N LYS A 280 16.66 -12.54 2.63
CA LYS A 280 15.21 -12.50 2.46
C LYS A 280 14.52 -11.59 3.47
N VAL A 281 15.25 -10.85 4.31
CA VAL A 281 14.65 -9.90 5.26
C VAL A 281 14.26 -8.60 4.55
N VAL A 282 13.05 -8.13 4.83
CA VAL A 282 12.61 -6.78 4.47
C VAL A 282 12.20 -6.03 5.73
N LEU A 283 12.60 -4.77 5.81
CA LEU A 283 12.20 -3.85 6.88
C LEU A 283 11.00 -3.03 6.42
N ILE A 284 9.91 -3.08 7.19
CA ILE A 284 8.67 -2.36 6.90
C ILE A 284 8.34 -1.39 8.04
N SER A 285 8.11 -0.13 7.69
CA SER A 285 7.53 0.86 8.60
C SER A 285 6.05 1.00 8.33
N GLU A 286 5.21 0.76 9.34
CA GLU A 286 3.76 0.87 9.23
C GLU A 286 3.25 2.23 9.72
N LEU A 287 2.44 2.88 8.88
CA LEU A 287 1.65 4.06 9.17
C LEU A 287 0.16 3.68 9.15
N THR A 288 -0.45 3.52 10.32
CA THR A 288 -1.89 3.25 10.39
C THR A 288 -2.71 4.49 10.04
N LEU A 289 -3.92 4.32 9.49
CA LEU A 289 -4.84 5.46 9.27
C LEU A 289 -5.14 6.22 10.57
N HIS A 290 -5.11 5.53 11.71
CA HIS A 290 -5.25 6.15 13.03
C HIS A 290 -4.05 7.08 13.33
N ASN A 291 -2.82 6.62 13.10
CA ASN A 291 -1.59 7.41 13.30
C ASN A 291 -1.47 8.60 12.33
N LEU A 292 -2.08 8.48 11.14
CA LEU A 292 -2.13 9.56 10.15
C LEU A 292 -3.17 10.63 10.50
N LYS A 293 -4.24 10.29 11.23
CA LYS A 293 -5.24 11.28 11.69
C LYS A 293 -4.69 12.19 12.80
N ALA A 294 -3.75 11.73 13.62
CA ALA A 294 -3.00 12.55 14.60
C ALA A 294 -3.85 13.51 15.48
N GLY A 295 -5.11 13.18 15.76
CA GLY A 295 -6.05 14.02 16.52
C GLY A 295 -6.93 14.95 15.67
N ASP A 296 -6.63 15.08 14.38
CA ASP A 296 -7.44 15.80 13.39
C ASP A 296 -8.53 14.90 12.79
N ARG A 297 -9.60 15.53 12.26
CA ARG A 297 -10.67 14.81 11.56
C ARG A 297 -10.24 14.31 10.18
N VAL A 298 -9.20 14.89 9.59
CA VAL A 298 -8.77 14.66 8.20
C VAL A 298 -7.27 14.38 8.17
N ILE A 299 -6.86 13.40 7.38
CA ILE A 299 -5.44 13.11 7.13
C ILE A 299 -4.87 14.23 6.24
N ASP A 300 -3.79 14.84 6.71
CA ASP A 300 -2.99 15.79 5.92
C ASP A 300 -2.14 15.00 4.90
N GLU A 301 -2.47 15.17 3.61
CA GLU A 301 -1.79 14.48 2.51
C GLU A 301 -0.32 14.91 2.38
N LYS A 302 0.02 16.17 2.69
CA LYS A 302 1.41 16.64 2.67
C LYS A 302 2.19 15.98 3.79
N ASP A 303 1.65 16.01 5.01
CA ASP A 303 2.31 15.40 6.17
C ASP A 303 2.51 13.88 5.97
N PHE A 304 1.55 13.20 5.35
CA PHE A 304 1.71 11.80 4.94
C PHE A 304 2.89 11.62 3.97
N LEU A 305 2.96 12.43 2.90
CA LEU A 305 4.06 12.33 1.93
C LEU A 305 5.42 12.64 2.56
N ASP A 306 5.50 13.65 3.45
CA ASP A 306 6.72 14.00 4.19
C ASP A 306 7.24 12.79 5.00
N ARG A 307 6.33 12.04 5.65
CA ARG A 307 6.68 10.80 6.39
C ARG A 307 7.19 9.70 5.44
N VAL A 308 6.49 9.46 4.33
CA VAL A 308 6.89 8.43 3.36
C VAL A 308 8.25 8.75 2.75
N ASP A 309 8.49 10.00 2.33
CA ASP A 309 9.77 10.45 1.77
C ASP A 309 10.95 10.14 2.71
N ILE A 310 10.79 10.45 4.00
CA ILE A 310 11.83 10.17 5.01
C ILE A 310 12.06 8.67 5.19
N LEU A 311 10.99 7.88 5.31
CA LEU A 311 11.13 6.43 5.50
C LEU A 311 11.75 5.73 4.29
N CYS A 312 11.35 6.11 3.07
CA CYS A 312 11.95 5.62 1.83
C CYS A 312 13.44 5.99 1.74
N SER A 313 13.82 7.21 2.14
CA SER A 313 15.23 7.65 2.16
C SER A 313 16.13 6.85 3.10
N LEU A 314 15.54 6.18 4.09
CA LEU A 314 16.23 5.28 5.02
C LEU A 314 16.26 3.83 4.53
N GLY A 315 15.74 3.57 3.32
CA GLY A 315 15.69 2.23 2.74
C GLY A 315 14.52 1.38 3.25
N HIS A 316 13.56 1.95 3.97
CA HIS A 316 12.43 1.20 4.49
C HIS A 316 11.38 0.99 3.40
N MET A 317 10.75 -0.19 3.38
CA MET A 317 9.42 -0.31 2.79
C MET A 317 8.42 0.39 3.70
N VAL A 318 7.36 0.98 3.12
CA VAL A 318 6.34 1.68 3.89
C VAL A 318 4.98 1.02 3.66
N MET A 319 4.29 0.66 4.73
CA MET A 319 2.93 0.12 4.68
C MET A 319 1.95 1.13 5.26
N ILE A 320 0.86 1.40 4.55
CA ILE A 320 -0.33 2.04 5.12
C ILE A 320 -1.32 0.96 5.44
N SER A 321 -1.94 1.02 6.61
CA SER A 321 -2.98 0.05 6.97
C SER A 321 -4.15 0.69 7.72
N ASN A 322 -5.30 0.01 7.68
CA ASN A 322 -6.41 0.24 8.59
C ASN A 322 -6.45 -0.80 9.74
N HIS A 323 -5.33 -1.50 9.99
CA HIS A 323 -5.25 -2.51 11.04
C HIS A 323 -4.92 -1.87 12.39
N HIS A 324 -5.95 -1.53 13.16
CA HIS A 324 -5.75 -0.94 14.49
C HIS A 324 -5.06 -1.92 15.44
N GLU A 325 -5.54 -3.15 15.50
CA GLU A 325 -5.02 -4.18 16.42
C GLU A 325 -3.92 -5.02 15.74
N TYR A 326 -2.87 -5.35 16.50
CA TYR A 326 -1.74 -6.13 15.98
C TYR A 326 -2.14 -7.53 15.49
N PHE A 327 -3.16 -8.17 16.06
CA PHE A 327 -3.62 -9.48 15.60
C PHE A 327 -4.22 -9.41 14.17
N ARG A 328 -4.90 -8.31 13.80
CA ARG A 328 -5.42 -8.10 12.44
C ARG A 328 -4.27 -7.91 11.45
N LEU A 329 -3.26 -7.13 11.84
CA LEU A 329 -2.04 -6.96 11.05
C LEU A 329 -1.34 -8.31 10.84
N MET A 330 -1.18 -9.12 11.89
CA MET A 330 -0.56 -10.44 11.76
C MET A 330 -1.40 -11.39 10.91
N ALA A 331 -2.73 -11.37 11.01
CA ALA A 331 -3.61 -12.14 10.15
C ALA A 331 -3.42 -11.76 8.67
N TYR A 332 -3.27 -10.46 8.38
CA TYR A 332 -2.96 -9.96 7.04
C TYR A 332 -1.58 -10.44 6.55
N LEU A 333 -0.51 -10.20 7.32
CA LEU A 333 0.86 -10.58 6.93
C LEU A 333 1.04 -12.10 6.78
N SER A 334 0.38 -12.90 7.63
CA SER A 334 0.43 -14.36 7.58
C SER A 334 -0.13 -14.93 6.28
N ARG A 335 -0.99 -14.17 5.58
CA ARG A 335 -1.48 -14.55 4.26
C ARG A 335 -0.46 -14.26 3.15
N LEU A 336 0.40 -13.27 3.34
CA LEU A 336 1.38 -12.82 2.35
C LEU A 336 2.70 -13.62 2.41
N THR A 337 3.13 -14.01 3.60
CA THR A 337 4.37 -14.79 3.81
C THR A 337 4.19 -15.91 4.83
N LYS A 338 4.95 -17.00 4.64
CA LYS A 338 5.06 -18.13 5.59
C LYS A 338 6.38 -18.10 6.39
N LEU A 339 7.19 -17.07 6.19
CA LEU A 339 8.47 -16.89 6.89
C LEU A 339 8.26 -16.07 8.18
N LYS A 340 9.34 -15.90 8.95
CA LYS A 340 9.30 -15.25 10.26
C LYS A 340 8.91 -13.78 10.15
N VAL A 341 8.10 -13.32 11.10
CA VAL A 341 7.72 -11.91 11.28
C VAL A 341 8.20 -11.44 12.65
N GLY A 342 9.05 -10.42 12.67
CA GLY A 342 9.48 -9.71 13.87
C GLY A 342 8.75 -8.38 14.00
N LEU A 343 8.12 -8.13 15.15
CA LEU A 343 7.53 -6.83 15.47
C LEU A 343 8.40 -6.08 16.46
N LEU A 344 8.85 -4.88 16.09
CA LEU A 344 9.61 -3.99 16.96
C LEU A 344 8.63 -3.03 17.65
N LEU A 345 8.59 -3.09 18.98
CA LEU A 345 7.61 -2.37 19.80
C LEU A 345 8.30 -1.68 20.97
N GLY A 346 7.77 -0.56 21.44
CA GLY A 346 8.13 -0.03 22.75
C GLY A 346 7.31 -0.69 23.87
N SER A 347 7.81 -0.67 25.09
CA SER A 347 7.08 -1.18 26.28
C SER A 347 5.64 -0.65 26.41
N PRO A 348 5.29 0.62 26.09
CA PRO A 348 3.90 1.09 26.11
C PRO A 348 2.99 0.35 25.12
N SER A 349 3.49 -0.03 23.96
CA SER A 349 2.71 -0.83 23.00
C SER A 349 2.49 -2.26 23.48
N LEU A 350 3.42 -2.81 24.27
CA LEU A 350 3.21 -4.11 24.92
C LEU A 350 2.10 -4.02 25.97
N GLN A 351 2.05 -2.94 26.77
CA GLN A 351 0.96 -2.71 27.72
C GLN A 351 -0.40 -2.68 26.99
N ASP A 352 -0.47 -1.94 25.88
CA ASP A 352 -1.66 -1.81 25.04
C ASP A 352 -2.15 -3.16 24.46
N ILE A 353 -1.23 -4.08 24.13
CA ILE A 353 -1.53 -5.44 23.68
C ILE A 353 -2.15 -6.30 24.81
N PHE A 354 -1.78 -6.06 26.07
CA PHE A 354 -2.31 -6.83 27.21
C PHE A 354 -3.58 -6.21 27.82
N GLU A 355 -4.10 -5.14 27.23
CA GLU A 355 -5.32 -4.47 27.69
C GLU A 355 -6.57 -5.16 27.13
N GLU A 356 -7.30 -5.87 28.00
CA GLU A 356 -8.43 -6.74 27.60
C GLU A 356 -9.60 -5.99 26.99
N LYS A 357 -9.81 -4.71 27.35
CA LYS A 357 -10.89 -3.88 26.80
C LYS A 357 -10.83 -3.78 25.27
N HIS A 358 -9.65 -3.96 24.67
CA HIS A 358 -9.46 -3.94 23.22
C HIS A 358 -10.02 -5.19 22.53
N TYR A 359 -10.45 -6.22 23.27
CA TYR A 359 -10.85 -7.51 22.71
C TYR A 359 -12.25 -7.97 23.15
N GLU A 360 -13.03 -7.13 23.84
CA GLU A 360 -14.39 -7.48 24.31
C GLU A 360 -15.36 -7.84 23.17
N PHE A 361 -15.08 -7.36 21.94
CA PHE A 361 -15.88 -7.68 20.76
C PHE A 361 -15.59 -9.07 20.17
N LEU A 362 -14.52 -9.74 20.62
CA LEU A 362 -14.17 -11.09 20.17
C LEU A 362 -14.82 -12.13 21.10
N PRO A 363 -15.48 -13.17 20.55
CA PRO A 363 -16.07 -14.24 21.38
C PRO A 363 -15.08 -14.90 22.34
N GLY A 364 -13.82 -15.07 21.93
CA GLY A 364 -12.74 -15.60 22.77
C GLY A 364 -11.86 -14.54 23.45
N GLY A 365 -12.24 -13.26 23.39
CA GLY A 365 -11.53 -12.16 24.04
C GLY A 365 -10.04 -12.07 23.68
N ILE A 366 -9.21 -11.78 24.69
CA ILE A 366 -7.74 -11.67 24.52
C ILE A 366 -7.10 -12.97 24.01
N LEU A 367 -7.63 -14.14 24.37
CA LEU A 367 -7.07 -15.42 23.94
C LEU A 367 -7.23 -15.65 22.43
N GLU A 368 -8.37 -15.27 21.86
CA GLU A 368 -8.59 -15.34 20.41
C GLU A 368 -7.64 -14.40 19.64
N SER A 369 -7.45 -13.18 20.15
CA SER A 369 -6.48 -12.22 19.62
C SER A 369 -5.06 -12.79 19.65
N PHE A 370 -4.64 -13.34 20.80
CA PHE A 370 -3.29 -13.86 20.99
C PHE A 370 -2.99 -15.11 20.18
N ALA A 371 -3.98 -16.01 20.01
CA ALA A 371 -3.85 -17.16 19.12
C ALA A 371 -3.53 -16.74 17.68
N THR A 372 -4.06 -15.60 17.24
CA THR A 372 -3.81 -15.03 15.91
C THR A 372 -2.49 -14.25 15.87
N LEU A 373 -2.24 -13.37 16.83
CA LEU A 373 -1.04 -12.53 16.94
C LEU A 373 0.24 -13.37 17.02
N PHE A 374 0.24 -14.40 17.88
CA PHE A 374 1.40 -15.27 18.11
C PHE A 374 1.33 -16.57 17.31
N SER A 375 0.63 -16.54 16.17
CA SER A 375 0.63 -17.64 15.21
C SER A 375 2.06 -17.99 14.74
N ARG A 376 2.21 -19.14 14.07
CA ARG A 376 3.38 -20.04 14.14
C ARG A 376 4.79 -19.42 14.06
N LYS A 377 5.01 -18.24 13.46
CA LYS A 377 6.35 -17.62 13.31
C LYS A 377 6.40 -16.11 13.59
N VAL A 378 5.63 -15.62 14.56
CA VAL A 378 5.72 -14.22 15.03
C VAL A 378 6.56 -14.14 16.31
N LYS A 379 7.39 -13.11 16.43
CA LYS A 379 8.14 -12.74 17.65
C LYS A 379 8.09 -11.23 17.86
N LEU A 380 7.85 -10.79 19.09
CA LEU A 380 7.89 -9.38 19.49
C LEU A 380 9.26 -9.07 20.10
N PHE A 381 9.87 -7.98 19.65
CA PHE A 381 11.10 -7.41 20.20
C PHE A 381 10.76 -6.10 20.89
N ILE A 382 10.93 -6.06 22.21
CA ILE A 382 10.46 -4.98 23.06
C ILE A 382 11.61 -4.05 23.40
N TYR A 383 11.53 -2.82 22.92
CA TYR A 383 12.46 -1.77 23.23
C TYR A 383 12.11 -1.13 24.58
N PRO A 384 13.06 -1.11 25.53
CA PRO A 384 12.79 -0.59 26.86
C PRO A 384 12.51 0.92 26.84
N THR A 385 11.75 1.38 27.83
CA THR A 385 11.34 2.79 27.97
C THR A 385 11.89 3.37 29.27
N LEU A 386 12.37 4.61 29.22
CA LEU A 386 12.81 5.34 30.40
C LEU A 386 11.61 5.89 31.16
N GLN A 387 11.54 5.61 32.46
CA GLN A 387 10.51 6.14 33.36
C GLN A 387 10.91 7.51 33.91
N ALA A 388 9.94 8.23 34.49
CA ALA A 388 10.16 9.57 35.05
C ALA A 388 11.18 9.59 36.21
N ASP A 389 11.33 8.47 36.93
CA ASP A 389 12.32 8.29 38.00
C ASP A 389 13.71 7.88 37.49
N GLY A 390 13.90 7.76 36.17
CA GLY A 390 15.13 7.32 35.53
C GLY A 390 15.32 5.80 35.49
N SER A 391 14.37 5.01 36.00
CA SER A 391 14.38 3.55 35.87
C SER A 391 14.03 3.11 34.45
N VAL A 392 14.51 1.92 34.07
CA VAL A 392 14.25 1.34 32.74
C VAL A 392 13.12 0.33 32.84
N TYR A 393 12.09 0.51 32.03
CA TYR A 393 10.93 -0.38 31.95
C TYR A 393 10.99 -1.27 30.71
N SER A 394 11.04 -2.58 30.93
CA SER A 394 11.33 -3.67 29.98
C SER A 394 10.40 -4.86 30.25
N CYS A 395 10.55 -5.97 29.52
CA CYS A 395 9.80 -7.20 29.81
C CYS A 395 10.12 -7.78 31.20
N GLU A 396 11.34 -7.57 31.73
CA GLU A 396 11.75 -8.10 33.05
C GLU A 396 10.92 -7.52 34.21
N ASN A 397 10.51 -6.26 34.12
CA ASN A 397 9.68 -5.58 35.13
C ASN A 397 8.30 -5.21 34.59
N PHE A 398 7.86 -5.83 33.50
CA PHE A 398 6.53 -5.69 32.94
C PHE A 398 5.49 -6.30 33.89
N VAL A 399 4.46 -5.51 34.22
CA VAL A 399 3.40 -5.92 35.14
C VAL A 399 2.10 -6.03 34.36
N VAL A 400 1.50 -7.22 34.40
CA VAL A 400 0.17 -7.50 33.87
C VAL A 400 -0.78 -7.86 35.01
N PRO A 401 -2.10 -7.74 34.82
CA PRO A 401 -3.09 -8.28 35.75
C PRO A 401 -2.79 -9.75 36.12
N ASP A 402 -3.04 -10.13 37.38
CA ASP A 402 -2.63 -11.42 37.94
C ASP A 402 -3.11 -12.63 37.12
N HIS A 403 -4.31 -12.53 36.53
CA HIS A 403 -4.89 -13.59 35.70
C HIS A 403 -4.24 -13.71 34.31
N LEU A 404 -3.58 -12.66 33.82
CA LEU A 404 -2.82 -12.67 32.55
C LEU A 404 -1.34 -13.03 32.73
N ARG A 405 -0.84 -13.05 33.97
CA ARG A 405 0.56 -13.38 34.27
C ARG A 405 0.99 -14.75 33.70
N PRO A 406 0.19 -15.84 33.80
CA PRO A 406 0.56 -17.12 33.18
C PRO A 406 0.67 -17.03 31.65
N LEU A 407 -0.20 -16.23 31.01
CA LEU A 407 -0.18 -16.03 29.56
C LEU A 407 1.08 -15.28 29.12
N PHE A 408 1.47 -14.21 29.82
CA PHE A 408 2.71 -13.50 29.54
C PHE A 408 3.94 -14.40 29.72
N GLN A 409 4.01 -15.15 30.83
CA GLN A 409 5.09 -16.10 31.09
C GLN A 409 5.18 -17.18 30.00
N TYR A 410 4.04 -17.71 29.56
CA TYR A 410 4.00 -18.67 28.46
C TYR A 410 4.65 -18.09 27.19
N LEU A 411 4.34 -16.84 26.83
CA LEU A 411 4.89 -16.22 25.64
C LEU A 411 6.40 -15.98 25.74
N VAL A 412 6.89 -15.53 26.89
CA VAL A 412 8.33 -15.32 27.12
C VAL A 412 9.09 -16.65 27.08
N VAL A 413 8.60 -17.68 27.78
CA VAL A 413 9.25 -19.01 27.81
C VAL A 413 9.26 -19.69 26.43
N ASN A 414 8.25 -19.42 25.59
CA ASN A 414 8.15 -19.95 24.23
C ASN A 414 8.79 -19.03 23.17
N ASP A 415 9.67 -18.11 23.57
CA ASP A 415 10.43 -17.23 22.69
C ASP A 415 9.56 -16.39 21.74
N LYS A 416 8.38 -15.97 22.23
CA LYS A 416 7.43 -15.12 21.49
C LYS A 416 7.60 -13.65 21.79
N ILE A 417 8.15 -13.31 22.95
CA ILE A 417 8.41 -11.94 23.40
C ILE A 417 9.82 -11.92 23.97
N GLU A 418 10.63 -10.97 23.51
CA GLU A 418 12.00 -10.77 23.98
C GLU A 418 12.31 -9.29 24.09
N ASP A 419 13.08 -8.89 25.10
CA ASP A 419 13.64 -7.55 25.17
C ASP A 419 14.73 -7.32 24.12
N ILE A 420 14.79 -6.09 23.61
CA ILE A 420 15.96 -5.60 22.89
C ILE A 420 17.04 -5.28 23.94
N ARG A 421 18.11 -6.08 23.95
CA ARG A 421 19.14 -6.12 24.99
C ARG A 421 20.10 -4.95 24.92
N ASN A 422 20.33 -4.41 23.72
CA ASN A 422 21.22 -3.28 23.49
C ASN A 422 20.39 -2.04 23.18
N PHE A 423 20.64 -0.95 23.89
CA PHE A 423 19.93 0.31 23.72
C PHE A 423 20.75 1.49 24.25
N ASN A 424 20.48 2.68 23.72
CA ASN A 424 21.06 3.93 24.17
C ASN A 424 20.05 4.70 25.03
N LYS A 425 20.34 4.79 26.34
CA LYS A 425 19.52 5.55 27.30
C LYS A 425 19.40 7.03 26.93
N GLU A 426 20.43 7.61 26.31
CA GLU A 426 20.42 8.99 25.85
C GLU A 426 19.41 9.22 24.72
N HIS A 427 18.99 8.20 23.97
CA HIS A 427 17.96 8.41 22.96
C HIS A 427 16.54 8.31 23.54
N MET A 428 16.35 7.66 24.69
CA MET A 428 15.02 7.35 25.24
C MET A 428 14.21 8.57 25.67
N HIS A 429 14.86 9.72 25.93
CA HIS A 429 14.17 10.97 26.26
C HIS A 429 13.58 11.68 25.02
N ILE A 430 13.93 11.22 23.81
CA ILE A 430 13.52 11.85 22.56
C ILE A 430 12.08 11.44 22.24
N THR A 431 11.16 12.40 22.25
CA THR A 431 9.77 12.18 21.83
C THR A 431 9.51 12.81 20.47
N THR A 432 8.75 12.11 19.62
CA THR A 432 8.39 12.58 18.27
C THR A 432 7.67 13.92 18.29
N ASP A 433 6.76 14.14 19.26
CA ASP A 433 5.99 15.37 19.38
C ASP A 433 6.90 16.57 19.72
N SER A 434 7.86 16.39 20.64
CA SER A 434 8.81 17.45 20.98
C SER A 434 9.71 17.81 19.79
N VAL A 435 10.18 16.82 19.04
CA VAL A 435 10.99 17.06 17.83
C VAL A 435 10.18 17.81 16.77
N LEU A 436 8.93 17.42 16.54
CA LEU A 436 8.04 18.09 15.60
C LEU A 436 7.78 19.55 15.97
N ASP A 437 7.52 19.84 17.24
CA ASP A 437 7.32 21.20 17.72
C ASP A 437 8.56 22.07 17.52
N LYS A 438 9.76 21.52 17.76
CA LYS A 438 11.03 22.21 17.49
C LYS A 438 11.22 22.48 15.99
N ILE A 439 10.90 21.52 15.12
CA ILE A 439 10.97 21.69 13.66
C ILE A 439 10.04 22.83 13.21
N LYS A 440 8.78 22.82 13.63
CA LYS A 440 7.79 23.85 13.27
C LYS A 440 8.19 25.25 13.72
N ARG A 441 8.88 25.36 14.86
CA ARG A 441 9.40 26.65 15.38
C ARG A 441 10.72 27.07 14.76
N GLY A 442 11.39 26.20 13.98
CA GLY A 442 12.77 26.44 13.57
C GLY A 442 13.72 26.56 14.77
N GLU A 443 13.48 25.79 15.83
CA GLU A 443 14.30 25.89 17.04
C GLU A 443 15.65 25.18 16.83
N PRO A 444 16.81 25.80 17.13
CA PRO A 444 18.10 25.13 17.01
C PRO A 444 18.19 23.80 17.78
N GLY A 445 18.89 22.81 17.23
CA GLY A 445 19.21 21.55 17.90
C GLY A 445 18.25 20.39 17.65
N TRP A 446 17.12 20.58 16.95
CA TRP A 446 16.25 19.46 16.55
C TRP A 446 16.94 18.48 15.60
N ASP A 447 17.89 18.97 14.80
CA ASP A 447 18.65 18.20 13.82
C ASP A 447 19.58 17.17 14.48
N LYS A 448 19.93 17.35 15.75
CA LYS A 448 20.68 16.37 16.55
C LYS A 448 19.81 15.25 17.11
N LEU A 449 18.48 15.39 17.06
CA LEU A 449 17.51 14.43 17.60
C LEU A 449 17.01 13.43 16.55
N VAL A 450 17.38 13.65 15.29
CA VAL A 450 17.06 12.80 14.15
C VAL A 450 18.36 12.36 13.46
N PRO A 451 18.31 11.33 12.59
CA PRO A 451 19.47 10.94 11.81
C PRO A 451 19.94 12.07 10.90
N GLU A 452 21.25 12.14 10.64
CA GLU A 452 21.84 13.24 9.87
C GLU A 452 21.23 13.39 8.46
N ASN A 453 21.03 12.27 7.75
CA ASN A 453 20.38 12.28 6.44
C ASN A 453 18.93 12.76 6.51
N VAL A 454 18.20 12.42 7.59
CA VAL A 454 16.83 12.89 7.82
C VAL A 454 16.82 14.40 8.06
N ALA A 455 17.76 14.91 8.88
CA ALA A 455 17.88 16.35 9.10
C ALA A 455 18.16 17.12 7.81
N GLN A 456 19.03 16.60 6.95
CA GLN A 456 19.32 17.18 5.64
C GLN A 456 18.06 17.25 4.76
N ILE A 457 17.33 16.13 4.62
CA ILE A 457 16.13 16.09 3.78
C ILE A 457 15.03 17.01 4.32
N ILE A 458 14.84 17.08 5.65
CA ILE A 458 13.87 17.98 6.26
C ILE A 458 14.22 19.45 5.95
N LYS A 459 15.50 19.82 6.00
CA LYS A 459 15.98 21.17 5.66
C LYS A 459 15.82 21.48 4.18
N GLU A 460 16.27 20.58 3.30
CA GLU A 460 16.24 20.75 1.84
C GLU A 460 14.82 20.87 1.28
N LYS A 461 13.89 20.06 1.79
CA LYS A 461 12.51 19.98 1.28
C LYS A 461 11.49 20.75 2.13
N LEU A 462 11.92 21.41 3.21
CA LEU A 462 11.05 22.12 4.15
C LEU A 462 9.88 21.25 4.66
N LEU A 463 10.22 20.01 5.04
CA LEU A 463 9.25 19.01 5.51
C LEU A 463 8.72 19.35 6.91
N PHE A 464 7.59 18.76 7.29
CA PHE A 464 6.99 18.84 8.62
C PHE A 464 6.68 20.27 9.10
N GLY A 465 6.58 21.22 8.16
CA GLY A 465 6.27 22.62 8.46
C GLY A 465 7.48 23.43 8.92
N LEU A 466 8.71 23.01 8.63
CA LEU A 466 9.91 23.82 8.85
C LEU A 466 9.75 25.19 8.15
N PRO A 467 9.89 26.33 8.86
CA PRO A 467 9.83 27.65 8.25
C PRO A 467 10.95 27.84 7.21
N ALA A 468 10.63 28.39 6.04
CA ALA A 468 11.63 28.80 5.06
C ALA A 468 12.56 29.88 5.66
N GLU A 469 13.86 29.85 5.33
CA GLU A 469 14.87 30.78 5.87
C GLU A 469 14.53 32.27 5.65
N ASN A 470 13.72 32.62 4.65
CA ASN A 470 13.25 34.00 4.46
C ASN A 470 12.26 34.50 5.53
N ASN A 471 11.64 33.62 6.32
CA ASN A 471 10.79 33.99 7.47
C ASN A 471 11.54 33.95 8.81
N TYR A 472 12.77 33.42 8.85
CA TYR A 472 13.59 33.36 10.07
C TYR A 472 13.94 34.76 10.58
N LEU A 473 14.31 35.66 9.67
CA LEU A 473 14.66 37.05 10.00
C LEU A 473 13.46 37.85 10.50
N ASP A 474 12.25 37.59 9.98
CA ASP A 474 11.04 38.32 10.39
C ASP A 474 10.44 37.78 11.68
N THR A 475 10.51 36.47 11.91
CA THR A 475 9.99 35.85 13.15
C THR A 475 10.91 36.13 14.34
N VAL A 476 12.23 36.09 14.14
CA VAL A 476 13.22 36.50 15.16
C VAL A 476 13.10 38.00 15.47
N LYS A 477 12.84 38.86 14.46
CA LYS A 477 12.55 40.29 14.69
C LYS A 477 11.25 40.51 15.46
N GLN A 478 10.19 39.76 15.18
CA GLN A 478 8.92 39.86 15.90
C GLN A 478 9.03 39.40 17.37
N ILE A 479 9.78 38.33 17.64
CA ILE A 479 10.04 37.85 19.01
C ILE A 479 10.90 38.88 19.77
N HIS A 480 11.92 39.46 19.14
CA HIS A 480 12.72 40.54 19.76
C HIS A 480 11.90 41.82 20.01
N GLN A 481 10.94 42.17 19.14
CA GLN A 481 10.04 43.30 19.37
C GLN A 481 9.02 43.05 20.49
N ALA A 482 8.58 41.80 20.69
CA ALA A 482 7.67 41.43 21.76
C ALA A 482 8.35 41.39 23.14
N VAL A 483 9.63 41.02 23.20
CA VAL A 483 10.41 40.97 24.45
C VAL A 483 11.02 42.33 24.81
N GLY A 484 11.23 43.22 23.84
CA GLY A 484 11.72 44.59 24.08
C GLY A 484 10.67 45.59 24.58
N ASN A 485 9.40 45.18 24.73
CA ASN A 485 8.28 46.00 25.19
C ASN A 485 7.65 45.47 26.51
N LEU A 486 8.37 44.65 27.27
CA LEU A 486 8.01 44.23 28.63
C LEU A 486 8.84 44.95 29.68
#